data_AF-A0A419HFS1-F1
#
_entry.id   AF-A0A419HFS1-F1
#
_cell.length_a   1.000
_cell.length_b   1.000
_cell.length_c   1.000
_cell.angle_alpha   90.00
_cell.angle_beta   90.00
_cell.angle_gamma   90.00
#
_symmetry.space_group_name_H-M   'P 1'
#
loop_
_entity.id
_entity.type
_entity.pdbx_description
1 polymer ?
#
loop_
_entity_poly.entity_id
_entity_poly.type
_entity_poly.pdbx_seq_one_letter_code
_entity_poly.pdbx_strand_id
1 'polypeptide(L)'
;MTVLAEPTWYPVSSFAALLPERGVPVLLPSGGEVAVFRTYRGAVYALTDHTLYRGVVGQVDNRPVVYSPVTGEAIDLAEGSLEVRVTDGMVEILTG
;
A
#
# COMPACT_ATOMS: atom_id res chain seq x y z
N MET A 1 -13.44 -22.86 -18.67
CA MET A 1 -13.29 -23.20 -17.25
C MET A 1 -12.23 -22.25 -16.70
N THR A 2 -12.67 -21.15 -16.10
CA THR A 2 -11.73 -20.15 -15.53
C THR A 2 -11.53 -20.53 -14.08
N VAL A 3 -10.31 -20.93 -13.73
CA VAL A 3 -9.90 -21.08 -12.34
C VAL A 3 -9.69 -19.67 -11.81
N LEU A 4 -10.50 -19.23 -10.85
CA LEU A 4 -10.15 -18.07 -10.04
C LEU A 4 -9.05 -18.55 -9.09
N ALA A 5 -7.91 -17.86 -9.07
CA ALA A 5 -6.87 -18.17 -8.12
C ALA A 5 -7.41 -17.90 -6.70
N GLU A 6 -7.04 -18.76 -5.76
CA GLU A 6 -7.43 -18.55 -4.37
C GLU A 6 -6.61 -17.40 -3.78
N PRO A 7 -7.24 -16.46 -3.06
CA PRO A 7 -6.54 -15.33 -2.48
C PRO A 7 -5.48 -15.81 -1.50
N THR A 8 -4.23 -15.43 -1.75
CA THR A 8 -3.03 -15.85 -1.03
C THR A 8 -2.29 -14.61 -0.52
N TRP A 9 -1.83 -14.68 0.73
CA TRP A 9 -0.98 -13.65 1.32
C TRP A 9 0.42 -13.70 0.72
N TYR A 10 0.87 -12.58 0.16
CA TYR A 10 2.18 -12.45 -0.44
C TYR A 10 3.07 -11.51 0.39
N PRO A 11 4.24 -11.96 0.87
CA PRO A 11 5.16 -11.12 1.64
C PRO A 11 5.85 -10.10 0.74
N VAL A 12 5.84 -8.83 1.13
CA VAL A 12 6.35 -7.72 0.28
C VAL A 12 7.54 -6.97 0.87
N SER A 13 7.57 -6.79 2.19
CA SER A 13 8.64 -6.04 2.86
C SER A 13 8.62 -6.31 4.36
N SER A 14 9.71 -5.99 5.07
CA SER A 14 9.64 -5.90 6.53
C SER A 14 9.00 -4.58 6.95
N PHE A 15 8.24 -4.61 8.03
CA PHE A 15 7.61 -3.41 8.60
C PHE A 15 8.65 -2.35 9.00
N ALA A 16 9.83 -2.79 9.43
CA ALA A 16 10.93 -1.91 9.80
C ALA A 16 11.60 -1.23 8.59
N ALA A 17 11.58 -1.87 7.40
CA ALA A 17 12.09 -1.27 6.17
C ALA A 17 11.14 -0.21 5.58
N LEU A 18 9.84 -0.28 5.91
CA LEU A 18 8.90 0.78 5.60
C LEU A 18 9.12 1.96 6.55
N LEU A 19 9.79 2.99 6.04
CA LEU A 19 9.93 4.25 6.74
C LEU A 19 8.54 4.92 6.86
N PRO A 20 8.18 5.48 8.03
CA PRO A 20 6.93 6.20 8.18
C PRO A 20 6.79 7.34 7.16
N GLU A 21 5.59 7.50 6.63
CA GLU A 21 5.16 8.53 5.67
C GLU A 21 5.93 8.53 4.34
N ARG A 22 6.61 7.42 4.03
CA ARG A 22 7.33 7.24 2.77
C ARG A 22 6.78 6.05 2.00
N GLY A 23 6.29 6.32 0.79
CA GLY A 23 5.82 5.27 -0.11
C GLY A 23 6.97 4.45 -0.70
N VAL A 24 6.70 3.17 -0.95
CA VAL A 24 7.60 2.24 -1.64
C VAL A 24 6.82 1.52 -2.74
N PRO A 25 7.33 1.44 -3.97
CA PRO A 25 6.71 0.64 -5.01
C PRO A 25 7.03 -0.83 -4.78
N VAL A 26 6.04 -1.70 -4.94
CA VAL A 26 6.13 -3.14 -4.73
C VAL A 26 5.58 -3.85 -5.96
N LEU A 27 6.34 -4.81 -6.49
CA LEU A 27 5.90 -5.69 -7.56
C LEU A 27 5.21 -6.92 -6.96
N LEU A 28 3.95 -7.14 -7.33
CA LEU A 28 3.17 -8.32 -6.96
C LEU A 28 3.52 -9.51 -7.86
N PRO A 29 3.30 -10.75 -7.40
CA PRO A 29 3.60 -11.97 -8.17
C PRO A 29 2.80 -12.08 -9.48
N SER A 30 1.64 -11.43 -9.57
CA SER A 30 0.83 -11.34 -10.80
C SER A 30 1.39 -10.35 -11.83
N GLY A 31 2.44 -9.59 -11.49
CA GLY A 31 3.04 -8.55 -12.32
C GLY A 31 2.45 -7.15 -12.14
N GLY A 32 1.42 -6.99 -11.30
CA GLY A 32 0.91 -5.67 -10.92
C GLY A 32 1.86 -4.95 -9.95
N GLU A 33 1.94 -3.63 -10.05
CA GLU A 33 2.71 -2.82 -9.10
C GLU A 33 1.76 -2.06 -8.17
N VAL A 34 2.15 -1.93 -6.90
CA VAL A 34 1.38 -1.21 -5.88
C VAL A 34 2.28 -0.24 -5.12
N ALA A 35 1.72 0.85 -4.64
CA ALA A 35 2.39 1.77 -3.72
C ALA A 35 2.01 1.42 -2.29
N VAL A 36 3.01 1.02 -1.48
CA VAL A 36 2.83 0.67 -0.08
C VAL A 36 3.27 1.83 0.80
N PHE A 37 2.43 2.19 1.77
CA PHE A 37 2.68 3.25 2.73
C PHE A 37 2.56 2.73 4.14
N ARG A 38 3.45 3.19 5.02
CA ARG A 38 3.27 3.07 6.47
C ARG A 38 3.08 4.46 7.03
N THR A 39 1.99 4.70 7.74
CA THR A 39 1.78 5.98 8.44
C THR A 39 2.61 6.08 9.72
N TYR A 40 2.73 7.29 10.27
CA TYR A 40 3.43 7.55 11.54
C TYR A 40 2.85 6.74 12.71
N ARG A 41 1.53 6.51 12.70
CA ARG A 41 0.85 5.66 13.70
C ARG A 41 1.06 4.15 13.47
N GLY A 42 1.75 3.77 12.41
CA GLY A 42 2.10 2.38 12.11
C GLY A 42 1.05 1.63 11.29
N ALA A 43 -0.04 2.25 10.87
CA ALA A 43 -0.98 1.64 9.93
C ALA A 43 -0.33 1.51 8.54
N VAL A 44 -0.57 0.39 7.85
CA VAL A 44 -0.02 0.09 6.53
C VAL A 44 -1.14 0.03 5.50
N TYR A 45 -0.91 0.64 4.34
CA TYR A 45 -1.84 0.72 3.22
C TYR A 45 -1.14 0.34 1.92
N ALA A 46 -1.90 -0.21 0.96
CA ALA A 46 -1.38 -0.61 -0.34
C ALA A 46 -2.33 -0.18 -1.45
N LEU A 47 -1.93 0.80 -2.26
CA LEU A 47 -2.73 1.34 -3.36
C LEU A 47 -2.26 0.75 -4.70
N THR A 48 -3.21 0.45 -5.60
CA THR A 48 -2.92 -0.13 -6.92
C THR A 48 -2.30 0.85 -7.91
N ASP A 49 -2.42 2.16 -7.66
CA ASP A 49 -1.67 3.15 -8.41
C ASP A 49 -0.25 3.27 -7.84
N HIS A 50 0.67 2.50 -8.43
CA HIS A 50 2.08 2.53 -8.06
C HIS A 50 2.71 3.92 -8.17
N THR A 51 2.19 4.84 -9.00
CA THR A 51 2.80 6.17 -9.22
C THR A 51 2.74 7.06 -7.97
N LEU A 52 1.87 6.72 -7.03
CA LEU A 52 1.69 7.43 -5.77
C LEU A 52 2.84 7.25 -4.79
N TYR A 53 3.77 6.30 -4.98
CA TYR A 53 4.83 6.02 -4.00
C TYR A 53 5.74 7.21 -3.67
N ARG A 54 5.82 8.21 -4.57
CA ARG A 54 6.57 9.47 -4.38
C ARG A 54 5.73 10.56 -3.74
N GLY A 55 4.47 10.29 -3.45
CA GLY A 55 3.53 11.23 -2.87
C GLY A 55 3.88 11.56 -1.42
N VAL A 56 3.37 12.71 -0.98
CA VAL A 56 3.52 13.16 0.41
C VAL A 56 2.35 12.63 1.21
N VAL A 57 2.60 11.89 2.28
CA VAL A 57 1.53 11.45 3.17
C VAL A 57 1.15 12.58 4.12
N GLY A 58 -0.14 12.74 4.37
CA GLY A 58 -0.70 13.73 5.27
C GLY A 58 -2.05 13.28 5.82
N GLN A 59 -2.86 14.25 6.24
CA GLN A 59 -4.16 13.96 6.84
C GLN A 59 -5.19 15.03 6.43
N VAL A 60 -6.38 14.60 6.05
CA VAL A 60 -7.55 15.48 5.76
C VAL A 60 -8.72 14.96 6.58
N ASP A 61 -9.34 15.81 7.40
CA ASP A 61 -10.48 15.44 8.26
C ASP A 61 -10.26 14.15 9.07
N ASN A 62 -9.06 13.99 9.63
CA ASN A 62 -8.61 12.79 10.35
C ASN A 62 -8.47 11.50 9.54
N ARG A 63 -8.50 11.59 8.20
CA ARG A 63 -8.23 10.47 7.29
C ARG A 63 -6.80 10.55 6.76
N PRO A 64 -6.06 9.44 6.75
CA PRO A 64 -4.73 9.40 6.16
C PRO A 64 -4.84 9.54 4.64
N VAL A 65 -4.09 10.46 4.04
CA VAL A 65 -4.11 10.69 2.59
C VAL A 65 -2.69 10.72 2.02
N VAL A 66 -2.53 10.41 0.75
CA VAL A 66 -1.33 10.70 -0.03
C VAL A 66 -1.66 11.77 -1.07
N TYR A 67 -0.85 12.82 -1.14
CA TYR A 67 -0.94 13.81 -2.21
C TYR A 67 -0.26 13.26 -3.46
N SER A 68 -1.02 13.10 -4.54
CA SER A 68 -0.53 12.58 -5.82
C SER A 68 0.61 13.44 -6.37
N PRO A 69 1.78 12.87 -6.70
CA PRO A 69 2.84 13.59 -7.41
C PRO A 69 2.44 14.04 -8.81
N VAL A 70 1.44 13.37 -9.40
CA VAL A 70 1.02 13.58 -10.79
C VAL A 70 -0.05 14.66 -10.86
N THR A 71 -1.09 14.57 -10.04
CA THR A 71 -2.25 15.46 -10.09
C THR A 71 -2.27 16.50 -8.96
N GLY A 72 -1.53 16.29 -7.87
CA GLY A 72 -1.59 17.11 -6.67
C GLY A 72 -2.82 16.86 -5.78
N GLU A 73 -3.74 16.01 -6.20
CA GLU A 73 -4.95 15.68 -5.45
C GLU A 73 -4.63 14.85 -4.21
N ALA A 74 -5.43 15.03 -3.15
CA ALA A 74 -5.37 14.20 -1.96
C ALA A 74 -6.17 12.91 -2.19
N ILE A 75 -5.49 11.76 -2.11
CA ILE A 75 -6.08 10.44 -2.27
C ILE A 75 -6.11 9.78 -0.88
N ASP A 76 -7.28 9.32 -0.44
CA ASP A 76 -7.43 8.62 0.84
C ASP A 76 -6.66 7.28 0.78
N LEU A 77 -5.79 7.04 1.76
CA LEU A 77 -4.99 5.82 1.83
C LEU A 77 -5.81 4.58 2.19
N ALA A 78 -6.95 4.75 2.87
CA ALA A 78 -7.82 3.64 3.25
C ALA A 78 -8.80 3.28 2.11
N GLU A 79 -9.23 4.27 1.32
CA GLU A 79 -10.15 4.04 0.22
C GLU A 79 -9.47 3.30 -0.94
N GLY A 80 -10.00 2.13 -1.31
CA GLY A 80 -9.44 1.33 -2.40
C GLY A 80 -8.09 0.67 -2.09
N SER A 81 -7.64 0.68 -0.82
CA SER A 81 -6.47 -0.09 -0.40
C SER A 81 -6.74 -1.59 -0.55
N LEU A 82 -5.73 -2.30 -1.07
CA LEU A 82 -5.68 -3.75 -0.96
C LEU A 82 -5.62 -4.18 0.51
N GLU A 83 -6.01 -5.42 0.77
CA GLU A 83 -5.93 -5.98 2.12
C GLU A 83 -4.48 -6.23 2.50
N VAL A 84 -4.06 -5.68 3.63
CA VAL A 84 -2.69 -5.76 4.16
C VAL A 84 -2.73 -6.29 5.58
N ARG A 85 -1.78 -7.15 5.91
CA ARG A 85 -1.51 -7.56 7.30
C ARG A 85 -0.03 -7.46 7.62
N VAL A 86 0.28 -7.45 8.92
CA VAL A 86 1.65 -7.53 9.41
C VAL A 86 1.77 -8.74 10.33
N THR A 87 2.58 -9.72 9.93
CA THR A 87 2.80 -10.98 10.67
C THR A 87 4.29 -11.09 10.97
N ASP A 88 4.67 -11.20 12.25
CA ASP A 88 6.08 -11.33 12.68
C ASP A 88 7.03 -10.26 12.08
N GLY A 89 6.51 -9.04 11.92
CA GLY A 89 7.27 -7.92 11.33
C GLY A 89 7.37 -7.96 9.80
N MET A 90 6.69 -8.88 9.13
CA MET A 90 6.55 -8.95 7.68
C MET A 90 5.22 -8.34 7.25
N VAL A 91 5.29 -7.41 6.31
CA VAL A 91 4.11 -6.86 5.62
C VAL A 91 3.73 -7.82 4.50
N GLU A 92 2.47 -8.22 4.48
CA GLU A 92 1.89 -9.11 3.49
C GLU A 92 0.66 -8.46 2.85
N ILE A 93 0.48 -8.66 1.55
CA ILE A 93 -0.67 -8.18 0.78
C ILE A 93 -1.47 -9.39 0.32
N LEU A 94 -2.80 -9.35 0.45
CA LEU A 94 -3.67 -10.39 -0.10
C LEU A 94 -3.74 -10.24 -1.62
N THR A 95 -3.42 -11.31 -2.35
CA THR A 95 -3.38 -11.35 -3.81
C THR A 95 -4.21 -12.52 -4.33
N GLY A 96 -4.99 -12.36 -5.40
CA GLY A 96 -5.86 -13.40 -5.98
C GLY A 96 -6.33 -13.04 -7.37
#